data_AF-A0A645EXM0-F1
#
_entry.id   AF-A0A645EXM0-F1
#
_cell.length_a   1.000
_cell.length_b   1.000
_cell.length_c   1.000
_cell.angle_alpha   90.00
_cell.angle_beta   90.00
_cell.angle_gamma   90.00
#
_symmetry.space_group_name_H-M   'P 1'
#
loop_
_entity.id
_entity.type
_entity.pdbx_description
1 polymer ?
#
loop_
_entity_poly.entity_id
_entity_poly.type
_entity_poly.pdbx_seq_one_letter_code
_entity_poly.pdbx_strand_id
1 'polypeptide(L)' 'MSIGTLTTLLLGYKRASELAALERIDADRETIKFLDNAVIHKKPYISDYI' A
#
# COMPACT_ATOMS: atom_id res chain seq x y z
N MET A 1 0.15 8.90 8.22
CA MET A 1 0.12 7.45 7.87
C MET A 1 0.34 6.63 9.13
N SER A 2 -0.45 5.58 9.37
CA SER A 2 -0.26 4.66 10.50
C SER A 2 0.62 3.46 10.12
N ILE A 3 1.11 2.71 11.12
CA ILE A 3 1.86 1.48 10.88
C ILE A 3 1.04 0.45 10.08
N GLY A 4 -0.27 0.33 10.34
CA GLY A 4 -1.14 -0.59 9.60
C GLY A 4 -1.25 -0.23 8.11
N THR A 5 -1.30 1.06 7.79
CA THR A 5 -1.30 1.55 6.39
C THR A 5 0.04 1.24 5.70
N LEU A 6 1.16 1.46 6.39
CA LEU A 6 2.49 1.16 5.87
C LEU A 6 2.67 -0.34 5.60
N THR A 7 2.31 -1.20 6.56
CA THR A 7 2.40 -2.66 6.42
C THR A 7 1.53 -3.16 5.27
N THR A 8 0.30 -2.64 5.15
CA THR A 8 -0.62 -2.95 4.06
C THR A 8 -0.03 -2.61 2.69
N LEU A 9 0.60 -1.44 2.57
CA LEU A 9 1.26 -1.00 1.35
C LEU A 9 2.45 -1.89 0.99
N LEU A 10 3.37 -2.12 1.95
CA LEU A 10 4.60 -2.88 1.72
C LEU A 10 4.37 -4.37 1.45
N LEU A 11 3.32 -4.96 2.02
CA LEU A 11 2.91 -6.33 1.70
C LEU A 11 2.26 -6.47 0.31
N GLY A 12 2.06 -5.36 -0.41
CA GLY A 12 1.37 -5.37 -1.69
C GLY A 12 -0.12 -5.72 -1.57
N TYR A 13 -0.70 -5.53 -0.37
CA TYR A 13 -2.12 -5.83 -0.11
C TYR A 13 -3.05 -4.74 -0.68
N LYS A 14 -2.62 -3.46 -0.64
CA LYS A 14 -3.28 -2.34 -1.34
C LYS A 14 -2.26 -1.41 -1.98
N ARG A 15 -2.68 -0.79 -3.09
CA ARG A 15 -1.95 0.28 -3.80
C ARG A 15 -1.96 1.59 -2.99
N ALA A 16 -0.98 2.45 -3.23
CA ALA A 16 -0.93 3.78 -2.63
C ALA A 16 -2.12 4.63 -3.08
N SER A 17 -2.54 4.53 -4.34
CA SER A 17 -3.75 5.22 -4.84
C SER A 17 -5.04 4.79 -4.14
N GLU A 18 -5.20 3.50 -3.85
CA GLU A 18 -6.34 2.99 -3.08
C GLU A 18 -6.34 3.53 -1.64
N LEU A 19 -5.16 3.57 -1.01
CA LEU A 19 -5.02 4.07 0.35
C LEU A 19 -5.21 5.60 0.44
N ALA A 20 -4.80 6.35 -0.58
CA ALA A 20 -5.07 7.78 -0.69
C ALA A 20 -6.57 8.07 -0.84
N ALA A 21 -7.29 7.29 -1.65
CA ALA A 21 -8.75 7.41 -1.79
C ALA A 21 -9.52 7.10 -0.49
N LEU A 22 -8.91 6.35 0.43
CA LEU A 22 -9.44 6.06 1.77
C LEU A 22 -8.95 7.04 2.85
N GLU A 23 -8.30 8.14 2.45
CA GLU A 23 -7.71 9.15 3.35
C GLU A 23 -6.69 8.55 4.34
N ARG A 24 -6.04 7.43 3.97
CA ARG A 24 -5.01 6.78 4.80
C ARG A 24 -3.59 7.28 4.51
N ILE A 25 -3.39 7.82 3.31
CA ILE A 25 -2.16 8.48 2.87
C ILE A 25 -2.54 9.90 2.43
N ASP A 26 -1.88 10.89 3.02
CA ASP A 26 -1.99 12.29 2.63
C ASP A 26 -0.69 12.69 1.94
N ALA A 27 -0.77 12.88 0.62
CA ALA A 27 0.35 13.25 -0.24
C ALA A 27 -0.18 13.78 -1.58
N ASP A 28 0.67 14.51 -2.31
CA ASP A 28 0.34 14.96 -3.65
C ASP A 28 0.24 13.80 -4.66
N ARG A 29 -0.38 14.09 -5.81
CA ARG A 29 -0.64 13.11 -6.86
C ARG A 29 0.64 12.48 -7.45
N GLU A 30 1.72 13.25 -7.57
CA GLU A 30 2.99 12.73 -8.09
C GLU A 30 3.64 11.78 -7.09
N THR A 31 3.58 12.09 -5.79
CA THR A 31 4.03 11.21 -4.71
C THR A 31 3.22 9.91 -4.66
N ILE A 32 1.90 9.97 -4.78
CA ILE A 32 1.04 8.76 -4.83
C ILE A 32 1.41 7.89 -6.04
N LYS A 33 1.57 8.51 -7.23
CA LYS A 33 1.95 7.80 -8.44
C LYS A 33 3.36 7.20 -8.34
N PHE A 34 4.29 7.90 -7.70
CA PHE A 34 5.63 7.37 -7.43
C PHE A 34 5.56 6.11 -6.57
N LEU A 35 4.80 6.14 -5.47
CA LEU A 35 4.64 4.99 -4.57
C LEU A 35 4.03 3.78 -5.28
N ASP A 36 3.02 3.99 -6.13
CA ASP A 36 2.40 2.92 -6.93
C ASP A 36 3.36 2.25 -7.93
N ASN A 37 4.44 2.93 -8.31
CA ASN A 37 5.46 2.36 -9.19
C ASN A 37 6.66 1.79 -8.42
N ALA A 38 6.97 2.36 -7.25
CA ALA A 38 8.12 1.95 -6.44
C ALA A 38 7.87 0.68 -5.62
N VAL A 39 6.62 0.42 -5.21
CA VAL A 39 6.26 -0.72 -4.36
C VAL A 39 5.84 -1.94 -5.21
N ILE A 40 6.22 -3.14 -4.77
CA ILE A 40 5.87 -4.40 -5.44
C ILE A 40 4.38 -4.72 -5.20
N HIS A 41 3.64 -4.95 -6.29
CA HIS A 41 2.20 -5.24 -6.26
C HIS A 41 1.89 -6.71 -6.51
N LYS A 42 2.58 -7.61 -5.80
CA LYS A 42 2.24 -9.04 -5.82
C LYS A 42 1.24 -9.32 -4.70
N LYS A 43 0.09 -9.93 -5.04
CA LYS A 43 -0.88 -10.31 -4.02
C LYS A 43 -0.21 -11.22 -2.99
N PRO A 44 -0.26 -10.87 -1.69
CA PRO A 44 0.31 -11.72 -0.66
C PRO A 44 -0.43 -13.06 -0.62
N TYR A 45 0.32 -14.13 -0.32
CA TYR A 45 -0.19 -15.50 -0.23
C TYR A 45 0.36 -16.14 1.05
N ILE A 46 -0.51 -16.80 1.81
CA ILE A 46 -0.18 -17.53 3.03
C ILE A 46 -0.96 -18.84 2.99
N SER A 47 -0.26 -19.97 3.10
CA SER A 47 -0.85 -21.33 3.12
C SER A 47 -0.88 -21.95 4.51
N ASP A 48 0.04 -21.54 5.37
CA ASP A 48 0.29 -22.14 6.67
C ASP A 48 -0.68 -21.60 7.73
N TYR A 49 -0.99 -22.47 8.70
CA TYR A 49 -1.72 -22.13 9.91
C TYR A 49 -0.92 -22.63 11.12
N ILE A 50 -0.63 -21.74 12.07
CA ILE A 50 0.16 -22.00 13.28
C ILE A 50 -0.74 -21.74 14.49
#